data_AF-A0A7X4ACA1-F1
#
_entry.id   AF-A0A7X4ACA1-F1
#
_cell.length_a   1.000
_cell.length_b   1.000
_cell.length_c   1.000
_cell.angle_alpha   90.00
_cell.angle_beta   90.00
_cell.angle_gamma   90.00
#
_symmetry.space_group_name_H-M   'P 1'
#
loop_
_entity.id
_entity.type
_entity.pdbx_description
1 polymer ?
#
loop_
_entity_poly.entity_id
_entity_poly.type
_entity_poly.pdbx_seq_one_letter_code
_entity_poly.pdbx_strand_id
1 'polypeptide(L)'
;MKSNLKKPRKEREDLLGDRLDDLSMRMQDGQSVGIPIGPETSHVLAEVVLSAVDSRFQEIIGKPLRGFRALDDYELAFESRSDAEKALAELQSTLLKYELQLNESKTCVVKLPDVLQDTWTSTLRNVRAGDLLALFSRAFELVHKHPDKSILRYAISIAHGVDLARDSWPVYQDILLQCAASEPGTLRYVTTELARARAADLRIDETGVRELCSYLIRAHAPLGHGSEVAWALWLAIVLDVSLPARELSGLTQMVDPFVPVLAMWAEECGQIVGGQLERAGWVETTVDEGLAGGHWLLAYEGATRGWLGGDAERKVAEHEVFGWLSEKDVSFFDGEASVLNLNRWSEMSPYGELPDSGGETGSPNPSAPF
;
A
#
# COMPACT_ATOMS: atom_id res chain seq x y z
N MET A 1 35.52 -6.09 14.70
CA MET A 1 35.84 -6.27 16.14
C MET A 1 35.47 -5.01 16.90
N LYS A 2 34.20 -4.88 17.33
CA LYS A 2 33.76 -3.93 18.35
C LYS A 2 32.99 -4.76 19.37
N SER A 3 33.70 -5.21 20.40
CA SER A 3 33.15 -5.94 21.54
C SER A 3 32.44 -4.95 22.45
N ASN A 4 31.17 -4.67 22.17
CA ASN A 4 30.30 -4.08 23.19
C ASN A 4 29.84 -5.22 24.09
N LEU A 5 30.53 -5.32 25.23
CA LEU A 5 30.20 -6.18 26.37
C LEU A 5 28.71 -6.01 26.71
N LYS A 6 27.89 -7.01 26.36
CA LYS A 6 26.56 -7.21 26.93
C LYS A 6 26.75 -7.33 28.44
N LYS A 7 26.44 -6.28 29.20
CA LYS A 7 26.25 -6.40 30.65
C LYS A 7 25.19 -7.49 30.88
N PRO A 8 25.37 -8.41 31.84
CA PRO A 8 24.34 -9.39 32.15
C PRO A 8 23.06 -8.65 32.51
N ARG A 9 21.97 -8.95 31.79
CA ARG A 9 20.64 -8.37 32.01
C ARG A 9 20.28 -8.75 33.44
N LYS A 10 20.15 -7.77 34.34
CA LYS A 10 19.55 -7.95 35.68
C LYS A 10 18.27 -8.79 35.47
N GLU A 11 18.05 -9.82 36.29
CA GLU A 11 16.79 -10.57 36.30
C GLU A 11 15.64 -9.55 36.24
N ARG A 12 14.99 -9.43 35.08
CA ARG A 12 13.83 -8.54 34.92
C ARG A 12 12.78 -9.14 35.84
N GLU A 13 12.20 -8.32 36.72
CA GLU A 13 11.00 -8.71 37.45
C GLU A 13 9.96 -9.18 36.43
N ASP A 14 9.17 -10.22 36.74
CA ASP A 14 8.21 -10.84 35.83
C ASP A 14 6.96 -9.94 35.61
N LEU A 15 7.19 -8.67 35.33
CA LEU A 15 6.16 -7.70 35.02
C LEU A 15 5.63 -7.98 33.61
N LEU A 16 4.30 -7.84 33.46
CA LEU A 16 3.64 -8.04 32.17
C LEU A 16 4.24 -7.16 31.06
N GLY A 17 4.60 -5.92 31.38
CA GLY A 17 5.22 -4.99 30.42
C GLY A 17 6.57 -5.50 29.90
N ASP A 18 7.42 -6.05 30.78
CA ASP A 18 8.73 -6.59 30.40
C ASP A 18 8.61 -7.80 29.48
N ARG A 19 7.56 -8.62 29.66
CA ARG A 19 7.25 -9.76 28.80
C ARG A 19 6.75 -9.33 27.43
N LEU A 20 5.85 -8.34 27.39
CA LEU A 20 5.34 -7.80 26.13
C LEU A 20 6.43 -7.10 25.33
N ASP A 21 7.32 -6.36 25.99
CA ASP A 21 8.53 -5.77 25.40
C ASP A 21 9.43 -6.84 24.78
N ASP A 22 9.79 -7.88 25.53
CA ASP A 22 10.67 -8.95 25.02
C ASP A 22 10.04 -9.71 23.85
N LEU A 23 8.73 -9.98 23.88
CA LEU A 23 8.02 -10.59 22.75
C LEU A 23 7.97 -9.66 21.53
N SER A 24 7.76 -8.36 21.73
CA SER A 24 7.72 -7.36 20.65
C SER A 24 9.08 -7.20 19.97
N MET A 25 10.16 -7.23 20.76
CA MET A 25 11.53 -7.24 20.24
C MET A 25 11.80 -8.51 19.43
N ARG A 26 11.37 -9.69 19.90
CA ARG A 26 11.58 -10.97 19.18
C ARG A 26 10.87 -11.01 17.83
N MET A 27 9.76 -10.29 17.67
CA MET A 27 9.05 -10.15 16.39
C MET A 27 9.74 -9.20 15.40
N GLN A 28 10.77 -8.47 15.82
CA GLN A 28 11.53 -7.54 14.99
C GLN A 28 13.03 -7.82 15.10
N ASP A 29 13.47 -9.08 15.00
CA ASP A 29 14.90 -9.45 15.02
C ASP A 29 15.70 -8.91 16.23
N GLY A 30 15.03 -8.69 17.35
CA GLY A 30 15.61 -8.14 18.57
C GLY A 30 15.80 -6.61 18.56
N GLN A 31 15.21 -5.87 17.60
CA GLN A 31 15.16 -4.41 17.64
C GLN A 31 14.44 -3.93 18.91
N SER A 32 15.05 -2.97 19.60
CA SER A 32 14.55 -2.43 20.87
C SER A 32 13.74 -1.14 20.70
N VAL A 33 13.60 -0.65 19.46
CA VAL A 33 12.89 0.60 19.15
C VAL A 33 11.81 0.27 18.15
N GLY A 34 10.59 0.69 18.48
CA GLY A 34 9.40 0.46 17.66
C GLY A 34 8.67 -0.84 18.00
N ILE A 35 7.42 -0.89 17.58
CA ILE A 35 6.57 -2.08 17.62
C ILE A 35 6.44 -2.64 16.19
N PRO A 36 6.24 -3.95 16.01
CA PRO A 36 6.20 -4.54 14.67
C PRO A 36 5.04 -3.97 13.86
N ILE A 37 5.25 -3.71 12.58
CA ILE A 37 4.20 -3.24 11.68
C ILE A 37 3.45 -4.46 11.12
N GLY A 38 2.11 -4.42 11.13
CA GLY A 38 1.26 -5.45 10.50
C GLY A 38 0.40 -6.24 11.48
N PRO A 39 0.95 -6.82 12.57
CA PRO A 39 0.14 -7.57 13.53
C PRO A 39 -0.88 -6.69 14.26
N GLU A 40 -2.12 -7.16 14.40
CA GLU A 40 -3.16 -6.51 15.22
C GLU A 40 -2.74 -6.31 16.68
N THR A 41 -1.90 -7.21 17.20
CA THR A 41 -1.32 -7.08 18.54
C THR A 41 -0.52 -5.78 18.70
N SER A 42 0.13 -5.30 17.64
CA SER A 42 0.86 -4.04 17.66
C SER A 42 -0.07 -2.84 17.78
N HIS A 43 -1.23 -2.86 17.13
CA HIS A 43 -2.23 -1.80 17.31
C HIS A 43 -2.73 -1.72 18.75
N VAL A 44 -2.97 -2.87 19.38
CA VAL A 44 -3.34 -2.93 20.81
C VAL A 44 -2.23 -2.34 21.70
N LEU A 45 -0.96 -2.69 21.44
CA LEU A 45 0.17 -2.15 22.19
C LEU A 45 0.33 -0.64 22.01
N ALA A 46 0.19 -0.13 20.80
CA ALA A 46 0.20 1.30 20.51
C ALA A 46 -0.91 2.04 21.28
N GLU A 47 -2.11 1.47 21.27
CA GLU A 47 -3.27 2.04 21.95
C GLU A 47 -3.10 2.09 23.48
N VAL A 48 -2.47 1.07 24.07
CA VAL A 48 -2.12 1.07 25.51
C VAL A 48 -1.16 2.22 25.84
N VAL A 49 -0.14 2.45 25.02
CA VAL A 49 0.82 3.54 25.22
C VAL A 49 0.15 4.91 25.04
N LEU A 50 -0.62 5.09 23.96
CA LEU A 50 -1.31 6.35 23.68
C LEU A 50 -2.42 6.66 24.70
N SER A 51 -3.12 5.64 25.22
CA SER A 51 -4.07 5.82 26.33
C SER A 51 -3.40 6.34 27.61
N ALA A 52 -2.16 5.94 27.87
CA ALA A 52 -1.39 6.48 28.99
C ALA A 52 -0.98 7.94 28.75
N VAL A 53 -0.62 8.29 27.51
CA VAL A 53 -0.38 9.68 27.09
C VAL A 53 -1.65 10.52 27.27
N ASP A 54 -2.80 10.05 26.79
CA ASP A 54 -4.09 10.73 26.90
C ASP A 54 -4.44 11.02 28.35
N SER A 55 -4.32 10.01 29.22
CA SER A 55 -4.59 10.14 30.65
C SER A 55 -3.71 11.21 31.28
N ARG A 56 -2.41 11.19 30.98
CA ARG A 56 -1.47 12.17 31.53
C ARG A 56 -1.70 13.57 30.99
N PHE A 57 -1.99 13.68 29.70
CA PHE A 57 -2.29 14.95 29.05
C PHE A 57 -3.57 15.58 29.61
N GLN A 58 -4.62 14.78 29.81
CA GLN A 58 -5.87 15.19 30.42
C GLN A 58 -5.70 15.69 31.87
N GLU A 59 -4.80 15.06 32.65
CA GLU A 59 -4.42 15.54 33.99
C GLU A 59 -3.73 16.92 33.95
N ILE A 60 -2.82 17.14 33.00
CA ILE A 60 -2.06 18.40 32.86
C ILE A 60 -2.99 19.54 32.45
N ILE A 61 -3.87 19.30 31.48
CA ILE A 61 -4.81 20.33 30.98
C ILE A 61 -5.86 20.68 32.04
N GLY A 62 -6.24 19.74 32.90
CA GLY A 62 -7.13 19.97 34.05
C GLY A 62 -8.56 20.38 33.67
N LYS A 63 -8.92 20.31 32.39
CA LYS A 63 -10.26 20.57 31.83
C LYS A 63 -10.60 19.47 30.83
N PRO A 64 -11.88 19.07 30.68
CA PRO A 64 -12.27 18.10 29.67
C PRO A 64 -11.83 18.55 28.27
N LEU A 65 -11.05 17.70 27.60
CA LEU A 65 -10.66 17.92 26.21
C LEU A 65 -11.88 17.79 25.30
N ARG A 66 -11.97 18.64 24.27
CA ARG A 66 -12.99 18.55 23.22
C ARG A 66 -12.30 18.14 21.94
N GLY A 67 -12.74 17.04 21.34
CA GLY A 67 -12.08 16.48 20.17
C GLY A 67 -12.11 14.96 20.18
N PHE A 68 -11.30 14.35 19.33
CA PHE A 68 -11.14 12.92 19.24
C PHE A 68 -9.70 12.54 18.89
N ARG A 69 -9.34 11.30 19.23
CA ARG A 69 -8.13 10.64 18.73
C ARG A 69 -8.57 9.43 17.91
N ALA A 70 -8.03 9.30 16.71
CA ALA A 70 -8.19 8.13 15.86
C ALA A 70 -6.81 7.52 15.63
N LEU A 71 -6.50 6.40 16.28
CA LEU A 71 -5.14 5.82 16.31
C LEU A 71 -4.12 6.86 16.81
N ASP A 72 -3.20 7.29 15.96
CA ASP A 72 -2.16 8.30 16.23
C ASP A 72 -2.59 9.74 15.88
N ASP A 73 -3.72 9.92 15.18
CA ASP A 73 -4.20 11.24 14.77
C ASP A 73 -5.04 11.91 15.87
N TYR A 74 -4.66 13.13 16.25
CA TYR A 74 -5.37 13.97 17.23
C TYR A 74 -6.07 15.14 16.54
N GLU A 75 -7.36 15.33 16.84
CA GLU A 75 -8.09 16.55 16.50
C GLU A 75 -8.72 17.14 17.76
N LEU A 76 -8.20 18.28 18.23
CA LEU A 76 -8.57 18.91 19.50
C LEU A 76 -8.99 20.37 19.29
N ALA A 77 -10.07 20.77 19.96
CA ALA A 77 -10.67 22.09 19.86
C ALA A 77 -10.46 22.92 21.13
N PHE A 78 -10.06 24.18 20.95
CA PHE A 78 -9.78 25.13 22.03
C PHE A 78 -10.46 26.48 21.77
N GLU A 79 -10.73 27.23 22.84
CA GLU A 79 -11.41 28.54 22.76
C GLU A 79 -10.52 29.64 22.16
N SER A 80 -9.20 29.53 22.34
CA SER A 80 -8.24 30.50 21.83
C SER A 80 -7.02 29.82 21.23
N ARG A 81 -6.36 30.52 20.29
CA ARG A 81 -5.09 30.08 19.71
C ARG A 81 -4.01 29.89 20.77
N SER A 82 -3.98 30.74 21.79
CA SER A 82 -3.00 30.63 22.88
C SER A 82 -3.20 29.35 23.69
N ASP A 83 -4.46 28.93 23.93
CA ASP A 83 -4.74 27.68 24.63
C ASP A 83 -4.38 26.47 23.77
N ALA A 84 -4.65 26.53 22.46
CA ALA A 84 -4.23 25.48 21.52
C ALA A 84 -2.70 25.32 21.46
N GLU A 85 -1.96 26.43 21.38
CA GLU A 85 -0.49 26.41 21.32
C GLU A 85 0.12 25.87 22.62
N LYS A 86 -0.44 26.23 23.79
CA LYS A 86 -0.04 25.65 25.08
C LYS A 86 -0.33 24.16 25.14
N ALA A 87 -1.55 23.76 24.77
CA ALA A 87 -1.95 22.36 24.78
C ALA A 87 -1.09 21.51 23.84
N LEU A 88 -0.74 22.04 22.66
CA LEU A 88 0.17 21.38 21.72
C LEU A 88 1.57 21.17 22.34
N ALA A 89 2.12 22.20 23.00
CA ALA A 89 3.41 22.08 23.68
C ALA A 89 3.39 21.04 24.81
N GLU A 90 2.31 20.99 25.60
CA GLU A 90 2.13 20.00 26.67
C GLU A 90 1.94 18.58 26.12
N LEU A 91 1.20 18.41 25.02
CA LEU A 91 1.06 17.13 24.33
C LEU A 91 2.41 16.65 23.82
N GLN A 92 3.18 17.52 23.15
CA GLN A 92 4.52 17.21 22.66
C GLN A 92 5.47 16.82 23.80
N SER A 93 5.43 17.54 24.93
CA SER A 93 6.22 17.20 26.13
C SER A 93 5.80 15.86 26.74
N THR A 94 4.51 15.53 26.71
CA THR A 94 3.98 14.27 27.25
C THR A 94 4.39 13.09 26.37
N LEU A 95 4.23 13.21 25.04
CA LEU A 95 4.67 12.20 24.07
C LEU A 95 6.17 11.89 24.19
N LEU A 96 7.00 12.92 24.39
CA LEU A 96 8.44 12.76 24.52
C LEU A 96 8.86 11.86 25.70
N LYS A 97 8.05 11.79 26.78
CA LYS A 97 8.29 10.88 27.92
C LYS A 97 8.15 9.40 27.55
N TYR A 98 7.44 9.12 26.47
CA TYR A 98 7.28 7.79 25.88
C TYR A 98 8.15 7.62 24.62
N GLU A 99 9.12 8.52 24.40
CA GLU A 99 9.98 8.55 23.21
C GLU A 99 9.21 8.73 21.89
N LEU A 100 7.98 9.27 21.96
CA LEU A 100 7.16 9.58 20.80
C LEU A 100 7.33 11.04 20.38
N GLN A 101 7.16 11.31 19.09
CA GLN A 101 7.30 12.64 18.50
C GLN A 101 6.14 12.91 17.55
N LEU A 102 5.68 14.17 17.54
CA LEU A 102 4.71 14.64 16.55
C LEU A 102 5.40 14.89 15.21
N ASN A 103 4.69 14.62 14.12
CA ASN A 103 5.15 14.99 12.79
C ASN A 103 4.91 16.47 12.54
N GLU A 104 5.97 17.27 12.54
CA GLU A 104 5.91 18.73 12.35
C GLU A 104 5.20 19.14 11.05
N SER A 105 5.36 18.36 9.98
CA SER A 105 4.72 18.67 8.69
C SER A 105 3.20 18.48 8.70
N LYS A 106 2.68 17.64 9.60
CA LYS A 106 1.24 17.37 9.78
C LYS A 106 0.62 18.12 10.96
N THR A 107 1.45 18.73 11.81
CA THR A 107 1.00 19.38 13.04
C THR A 107 0.70 20.85 12.79
N CYS A 108 -0.53 21.29 12.98
CA CYS A 108 -0.90 22.68 12.80
C CYS A 108 -2.02 23.14 13.75
N VAL A 109 -2.11 24.46 13.97
CA VAL A 109 -3.22 25.10 14.67
C VAL A 109 -4.04 25.88 13.65
N VAL A 110 -5.26 25.42 13.41
CA VAL A 110 -6.18 26.00 12.44
C VAL A 110 -7.21 26.87 13.15
N LYS A 111 -7.54 28.03 12.55
CA LYS A 111 -8.57 28.92 13.08
C LYS A 111 -9.90 28.61 12.41
N LEU A 112 -10.93 28.34 13.21
CA LEU A 112 -12.29 28.10 12.71
C LEU A 112 -13.08 29.41 12.49
N PRO A 113 -14.06 29.42 11.56
CA PRO A 113 -14.38 28.33 10.63
C PRO A 113 -13.29 28.19 9.56
N ASP A 114 -12.97 26.94 9.21
CA ASP A 114 -12.08 26.63 8.08
C ASP A 114 -12.90 26.09 6.89
N VAL A 115 -12.28 26.02 5.72
CA VAL A 115 -12.91 25.46 4.53
C VAL A 115 -13.28 24.01 4.79
N LEU A 116 -14.56 23.67 4.64
CA LEU A 116 -15.06 22.31 4.88
C LEU A 116 -14.46 21.27 3.93
N GLN A 117 -14.05 21.69 2.72
CA GLN A 117 -13.49 20.81 1.70
C GLN A 117 -12.38 21.49 0.91
N ASP A 118 -11.32 20.74 0.65
CA ASP A 118 -10.28 21.13 -0.30
C ASP A 118 -10.89 21.51 -1.67
N THR A 119 -10.61 22.73 -2.14
CA THR A 119 -11.21 23.30 -3.36
C THR A 119 -10.79 22.60 -4.65
N TRP A 120 -9.66 21.86 -4.62
CA TRP A 120 -9.21 21.08 -5.77
C TRP A 120 -10.16 19.91 -6.08
N THR A 121 -10.81 19.33 -5.06
CA THR A 121 -11.76 18.22 -5.25
C THR A 121 -13.01 18.65 -6.00
N SER A 122 -13.61 19.78 -5.61
CA SER A 122 -14.79 20.35 -6.27
C SER A 122 -14.45 20.83 -7.68
N THR A 123 -13.24 21.33 -7.89
CA THR A 123 -12.72 21.70 -9.22
C THR A 123 -12.75 20.52 -10.19
N LEU A 124 -12.39 19.31 -9.74
CA LEU A 124 -12.43 18.10 -10.59
C LEU A 124 -13.85 17.55 -10.73
N ARG A 125 -14.65 17.53 -9.67
CA ARG A 125 -16.06 17.07 -9.73
C ARG A 125 -16.92 17.92 -10.66
N ASN A 126 -16.62 19.21 -10.79
CA ASN A 126 -17.37 20.14 -11.63
C ASN A 126 -17.02 20.03 -13.12
N VAL A 127 -16.04 19.20 -13.50
CA VAL A 127 -15.82 18.87 -14.90
C VAL A 127 -17.00 18.07 -15.42
N ARG A 128 -17.45 18.36 -16.64
CA ARG A 128 -18.57 17.66 -17.27
C ARG A 128 -18.28 16.15 -17.31
N ALA A 129 -19.21 15.34 -16.79
CA ALA A 129 -19.13 13.89 -16.86
C ALA A 129 -18.93 13.44 -18.32
N GLY A 130 -17.99 12.52 -18.56
CA GLY A 130 -17.62 12.08 -19.90
C GLY A 130 -16.48 12.86 -20.56
N ASP A 131 -16.17 14.07 -20.11
CA ASP A 131 -15.07 14.87 -20.67
C ASP A 131 -13.74 14.54 -19.98
N LEU A 132 -13.19 13.36 -20.30
CA LEU A 132 -11.95 12.87 -19.70
C LEU A 132 -10.75 13.79 -20.00
N LEU A 133 -10.69 14.36 -21.20
CA LEU A 133 -9.57 15.23 -21.56
C LEU A 133 -9.56 16.48 -20.68
N ALA A 134 -10.72 17.11 -20.49
CA ALA A 134 -10.84 18.24 -19.57
C ALA A 134 -10.52 17.85 -18.12
N LEU A 135 -10.99 16.67 -17.68
CA LEU A 135 -10.76 16.16 -16.33
C LEU A 135 -9.26 16.00 -16.04
N PHE A 136 -8.55 15.27 -16.90
CA PHE A 136 -7.14 14.98 -16.69
C PHE A 136 -6.25 16.18 -16.99
N SER A 137 -6.60 17.05 -17.94
CA SER A 137 -5.91 18.33 -18.13
C SER A 137 -5.95 19.15 -16.83
N ARG A 138 -7.12 19.22 -16.20
CA ARG A 138 -7.27 19.93 -14.92
C ARG A 138 -6.56 19.22 -13.77
N ALA A 139 -6.57 17.90 -13.74
CA ALA A 139 -5.82 17.12 -12.76
C ALA A 139 -4.31 17.40 -12.86
N PHE A 140 -3.73 17.38 -14.06
CA PHE A 140 -2.31 17.66 -14.28
C PHE A 140 -1.90 19.09 -13.88
N GLU A 141 -2.78 20.07 -14.08
CA GLU A 141 -2.55 21.43 -13.56
C GLU A 141 -2.55 21.50 -12.03
N LEU A 142 -3.39 20.70 -11.36
CA LEU A 142 -3.53 20.70 -9.91
C LEU A 142 -2.39 19.95 -9.21
N VAL A 143 -1.83 18.90 -9.82
CA VAL A 143 -0.71 18.12 -9.26
C VAL A 143 0.45 19.03 -8.86
N HIS A 144 0.78 20.01 -9.70
CA HIS A 144 1.86 20.97 -9.43
C HIS A 144 1.54 21.94 -8.26
N LYS A 145 0.25 22.16 -7.97
CA LYS A 145 -0.20 23.06 -6.91
C LYS A 145 -0.36 22.36 -5.56
N HIS A 146 -0.60 21.05 -5.58
CA HIS A 146 -0.84 20.23 -4.40
C HIS A 146 -0.05 18.91 -4.48
N PRO A 147 1.29 18.94 -4.38
CA PRO A 147 2.15 17.77 -4.56
C PRO A 147 1.96 16.70 -3.49
N ASP A 148 1.38 17.05 -2.34
CA ASP A 148 1.07 16.17 -1.22
C ASP A 148 -0.28 15.43 -1.37
N LYS A 149 -1.06 15.77 -2.41
CA LYS A 149 -2.40 15.22 -2.63
C LYS A 149 -2.40 14.23 -3.78
N SER A 150 -3.09 13.10 -3.61
CA SER A 150 -3.25 12.06 -4.64
C SER A 150 -4.28 12.46 -5.71
N ILE A 151 -4.00 13.54 -6.45
CA ILE A 151 -4.91 14.13 -7.42
C ILE A 151 -5.17 13.19 -8.59
N LEU A 152 -4.15 12.53 -9.13
CA LEU A 152 -4.30 11.63 -10.28
C LEU A 152 -5.13 10.40 -9.92
N ARG A 153 -4.83 9.80 -8.76
CA ARG A 153 -5.67 8.74 -8.16
C ARG A 153 -7.14 9.16 -8.08
N TYR A 154 -7.42 10.39 -7.63
CA TYR A 154 -8.79 10.89 -7.53
C TYR A 154 -9.43 11.12 -8.91
N ALA A 155 -8.70 11.67 -9.88
CA ALA A 155 -9.19 11.85 -11.24
C ALA A 155 -9.54 10.50 -11.91
N ILE A 156 -8.72 9.46 -11.72
CA ILE A 156 -9.02 8.11 -12.20
C ILE A 156 -10.31 7.58 -11.55
N SER A 157 -10.53 7.85 -10.25
CA SER A 157 -11.77 7.42 -9.57
C SER A 157 -13.04 8.08 -10.12
N ILE A 158 -12.96 9.34 -10.54
CA ILE A 158 -14.08 10.02 -11.21
C ILE A 158 -14.33 9.38 -12.58
N ALA A 159 -13.27 9.02 -13.30
CA ALA A 159 -13.36 8.40 -14.62
C ALA A 159 -13.88 6.94 -14.59
N HIS A 160 -13.66 6.20 -13.50
CA HIS A 160 -14.04 4.79 -13.34
C HIS A 160 -15.53 4.50 -13.64
N GLY A 161 -16.42 5.44 -13.33
CA GLY A 161 -17.87 5.30 -13.50
C GLY A 161 -18.43 5.83 -14.83
N VAL A 162 -17.57 6.24 -15.77
CA VAL A 162 -17.99 6.85 -17.03
C VAL A 162 -18.05 5.80 -18.14
N ASP A 163 -19.21 5.67 -18.78
CA ASP A 163 -19.34 4.87 -20.01
C ASP A 163 -18.55 5.51 -21.14
N LEU A 164 -17.41 4.91 -21.47
CA LEU A 164 -16.52 5.40 -22.51
C LEU A 164 -16.95 4.92 -23.88
N ALA A 165 -17.12 5.86 -24.81
CA ALA A 165 -17.23 5.54 -26.21
C ALA A 165 -15.94 4.84 -26.68
N ARG A 166 -16.07 3.80 -27.51
CA ARG A 166 -14.93 3.03 -28.04
C ARG A 166 -13.89 3.91 -28.72
N ASP A 167 -14.31 5.00 -29.36
CA ASP A 167 -13.42 5.94 -30.04
C ASP A 167 -12.60 6.82 -29.08
N SER A 168 -13.04 6.99 -27.84
CA SER A 168 -12.34 7.77 -26.81
C SER A 168 -11.33 6.93 -26.03
N TRP A 169 -11.40 5.60 -26.12
CA TRP A 169 -10.55 4.68 -25.38
C TRP A 169 -9.05 4.89 -25.63
N PRO A 170 -8.54 5.02 -26.87
CA PRO A 170 -7.10 5.16 -27.10
C PRO A 170 -6.51 6.37 -26.37
N VAL A 171 -7.22 7.51 -26.38
CA VAL A 171 -6.80 8.73 -25.69
C VAL A 171 -6.81 8.53 -24.17
N TYR A 172 -7.85 7.87 -23.63
CA TYR A 172 -7.90 7.61 -22.20
C TYR A 172 -6.80 6.66 -21.74
N GLN A 173 -6.51 5.62 -22.52
CA GLN A 173 -5.40 4.71 -22.26
C GLN A 173 -4.07 5.47 -22.19
N ASP A 174 -3.77 6.34 -23.15
CA ASP A 174 -2.52 7.13 -23.14
C ASP A 174 -2.43 8.00 -21.87
N ILE A 175 -3.54 8.59 -21.45
CA ILE A 175 -3.63 9.37 -20.20
C ILE A 175 -3.37 8.48 -18.98
N LEU A 176 -3.94 7.28 -18.92
CA LEU A 176 -3.72 6.32 -17.84
C LEU A 176 -2.25 5.90 -17.75
N LEU A 177 -1.61 5.60 -18.89
CA LEU A 177 -0.19 5.26 -18.94
C LEU A 177 0.68 6.45 -18.48
N GLN A 178 0.32 7.68 -18.87
CA GLN A 178 0.99 8.89 -18.40
C GLN A 178 0.84 9.09 -16.89
N CYS A 179 -0.34 8.81 -16.32
CA CYS A 179 -0.55 8.85 -14.87
C CYS A 179 0.36 7.85 -14.15
N ALA A 180 0.40 6.60 -14.62
CA ALA A 180 1.26 5.56 -14.04
C ALA A 180 2.77 5.90 -14.15
N ALA A 181 3.19 6.48 -15.27
CA ALA A 181 4.59 6.87 -15.47
C ALA A 181 5.02 8.03 -14.56
N SER A 182 4.12 8.98 -14.31
CA SER A 182 4.42 10.20 -13.53
C SER A 182 4.22 10.00 -12.02
N GLU A 183 3.22 9.23 -11.62
CA GLU A 183 2.90 8.92 -10.23
C GLU A 183 2.65 7.40 -10.12
N PRO A 184 3.70 6.58 -9.87
CA PRO A 184 3.57 5.13 -9.76
C PRO A 184 2.55 4.65 -8.71
N GLY A 185 2.24 5.48 -7.71
CA GLY A 185 1.14 5.23 -6.76
C GLY A 185 -0.24 5.07 -7.42
N THR A 186 -0.39 5.45 -8.69
CA THR A 186 -1.61 5.24 -9.47
C THR A 186 -1.71 3.86 -10.14
N LEU A 187 -0.63 3.07 -10.15
CA LEU A 187 -0.54 1.81 -10.90
C LEU A 187 -1.66 0.82 -10.60
N ARG A 188 -2.05 0.68 -9.33
CA ARG A 188 -3.19 -0.15 -8.93
C ARG A 188 -4.49 0.24 -9.66
N TYR A 189 -4.76 1.53 -9.73
CA TYR A 189 -5.96 2.09 -10.34
C TYR A 189 -5.90 1.96 -11.86
N VAL A 190 -4.75 2.28 -12.45
CA VAL A 190 -4.50 2.12 -13.88
C VAL A 190 -4.64 0.67 -14.33
N THR A 191 -4.08 -0.28 -13.56
CA THR A 191 -4.20 -1.72 -13.82
C THR A 191 -5.66 -2.17 -13.84
N THR A 192 -6.46 -1.65 -12.90
CA THR A 192 -7.90 -1.95 -12.82
C THR A 192 -8.64 -1.44 -14.05
N GLU A 193 -8.39 -0.20 -14.48
CA GLU A 193 -9.03 0.38 -15.66
C GLU A 193 -8.64 -0.34 -16.96
N LEU A 194 -7.36 -0.66 -17.14
CA LEU A 194 -6.89 -1.40 -18.32
C LEU A 194 -7.47 -2.82 -18.35
N ALA A 195 -7.58 -3.49 -17.20
CA ALA A 195 -8.20 -4.82 -17.11
C ALA A 195 -9.70 -4.79 -17.42
N ARG A 196 -10.42 -3.76 -16.94
CA ARG A 196 -11.84 -3.56 -17.29
C ARG A 196 -12.02 -3.32 -18.78
N ALA A 197 -11.17 -2.51 -19.37
CA ALA A 197 -11.19 -2.25 -20.80
C ALA A 197 -10.93 -3.53 -21.60
N ARG A 198 -9.96 -4.36 -21.19
CA ARG A 198 -9.72 -5.68 -21.79
C ARG A 198 -10.96 -6.57 -21.68
N ALA A 199 -11.60 -6.63 -20.51
CA ALA A 199 -12.83 -7.40 -20.30
C ALA A 199 -14.03 -6.89 -21.12
N ALA A 200 -14.02 -5.62 -21.53
CA ALA A 200 -15.02 -5.01 -22.41
C ALA A 200 -14.67 -5.11 -23.91
N ASP A 201 -13.68 -5.94 -24.28
CA ASP A 201 -13.17 -6.10 -25.64
C ASP A 201 -12.67 -4.78 -26.26
N LEU A 202 -12.08 -3.90 -25.45
CA LEU A 202 -11.36 -2.72 -25.94
C LEU A 202 -9.91 -3.09 -26.24
N ARG A 203 -9.38 -2.55 -27.34
CA ARG A 203 -8.00 -2.83 -27.76
C ARG A 203 -7.01 -2.17 -26.80
N ILE A 204 -6.18 -2.99 -26.17
CA ILE A 204 -5.06 -2.53 -25.34
C ILE A 204 -3.86 -2.21 -26.23
N ASP A 205 -3.17 -1.10 -25.97
CA ASP A 205 -1.86 -0.84 -26.55
C ASP A 205 -0.79 -1.59 -25.76
N GLU A 206 -0.56 -2.84 -26.16
CA GLU A 206 0.48 -3.69 -25.58
C GLU A 206 1.88 -3.09 -25.69
N THR A 207 2.14 -2.23 -26.70
CA THR A 207 3.45 -1.60 -26.88
C THR A 207 3.67 -0.55 -25.80
N GLY A 208 2.72 0.36 -25.62
CA GLY A 208 2.77 1.36 -24.55
C GLY A 208 2.81 0.74 -23.16
N VAL A 209 2.03 -0.31 -22.90
CA VAL A 209 2.06 -1.05 -21.62
C VAL A 209 3.44 -1.68 -21.40
N ARG A 210 4.02 -2.34 -22.41
CA ARG A 210 5.37 -2.94 -22.31
C ARG A 210 6.43 -1.88 -22.02
N GLU A 211 6.37 -0.74 -22.70
CA GLU A 211 7.30 0.37 -22.51
C GLU A 211 7.19 0.95 -21.10
N LEU A 212 5.97 1.16 -20.60
CA LEU A 212 5.71 1.60 -19.23
C LEU A 212 6.28 0.61 -18.20
N CYS A 213 5.96 -0.68 -18.30
CA CYS A 213 6.44 -1.69 -17.37
C CYS A 213 7.97 -1.77 -17.37
N SER A 214 8.58 -1.77 -18.56
CA SER A 214 10.05 -1.80 -18.70
C SER A 214 10.70 -0.53 -18.14
N TYR A 215 10.07 0.63 -18.33
CA TYR A 215 10.52 1.89 -17.73
C TYR A 215 10.48 1.82 -16.20
N LEU A 216 9.34 1.43 -15.62
CA LEU A 216 9.15 1.35 -14.18
C LEU A 216 10.15 0.38 -13.54
N ILE A 217 10.30 -0.82 -14.11
CA ILE A 217 11.24 -1.82 -13.58
C ILE A 217 12.67 -1.28 -13.58
N ARG A 218 13.12 -0.69 -14.69
CA ARG A 218 14.48 -0.11 -14.77
C ARG A 218 14.70 1.07 -13.81
N ALA A 219 13.68 1.91 -13.62
CA ALA A 219 13.79 3.09 -12.77
C ALA A 219 13.73 2.73 -11.27
N HIS A 220 12.93 1.73 -10.90
CA HIS A 220 12.56 1.45 -9.52
C HIS A 220 13.29 0.25 -8.91
N ALA A 221 13.67 -0.76 -9.70
CA ALA A 221 14.40 -1.92 -9.17
C ALA A 221 15.74 -1.55 -8.51
N PRO A 222 16.61 -0.70 -9.10
CA PRO A 222 17.88 -0.32 -8.46
C PRO A 222 17.72 0.49 -7.18
N LEU A 223 16.54 1.10 -6.97
CA LEU A 223 16.22 1.89 -5.79
C LEU A 223 15.61 1.06 -4.66
N GLY A 224 15.33 -0.23 -4.91
CA GLY A 224 14.62 -1.09 -3.95
C GLY A 224 13.13 -0.75 -3.78
N HIS A 225 12.53 -0.08 -4.77
CA HIS A 225 11.12 0.30 -4.77
C HIS A 225 10.25 -0.91 -5.16
N GLY A 226 10.06 -1.84 -4.20
CA GLY A 226 9.40 -3.13 -4.42
C GLY A 226 7.95 -3.02 -4.91
N SER A 227 7.16 -2.09 -4.37
CA SER A 227 5.75 -1.89 -4.73
C SER A 227 5.58 -1.54 -6.22
N GLU A 228 6.37 -0.61 -6.72
CA GLU A 228 6.31 -0.14 -8.11
C GLU A 228 6.69 -1.25 -9.09
N VAL A 229 7.73 -2.01 -8.75
CA VAL A 229 8.19 -3.15 -9.56
C VAL A 229 7.16 -4.28 -9.54
N ALA A 230 6.60 -4.60 -8.37
CA ALA A 230 5.55 -5.60 -8.23
C ALA A 230 4.32 -5.25 -9.08
N TRP A 231 3.85 -4.00 -9.05
CA TRP A 231 2.74 -3.56 -9.88
C TRP A 231 3.06 -3.54 -11.37
N ALA A 232 4.30 -3.23 -11.77
CA ALA A 232 4.70 -3.30 -13.17
C ALA A 232 4.68 -4.75 -13.70
N LEU A 233 5.18 -5.71 -12.92
CA LEU A 233 5.10 -7.14 -13.25
C LEU A 233 3.64 -7.61 -13.30
N TRP A 234 2.85 -7.24 -12.29
CA TRP A 234 1.44 -7.63 -12.21
C TRP A 234 0.60 -7.05 -13.35
N LEU A 235 0.84 -5.79 -13.75
CA LEU A 235 0.20 -5.16 -14.90
C LEU A 235 0.46 -5.96 -16.18
N ALA A 236 1.71 -6.38 -16.40
CA ALA A 236 2.08 -7.20 -17.54
C ALA A 236 1.38 -8.58 -17.53
N ILE A 237 1.29 -9.23 -16.37
CA ILE A 237 0.57 -10.50 -16.20
C ILE A 237 -0.93 -10.33 -16.53
N VAL A 238 -1.60 -9.36 -15.90
CA VAL A 238 -3.05 -9.11 -16.06
C VAL A 238 -3.42 -8.78 -17.52
N LEU A 239 -2.55 -8.06 -18.21
CA LEU A 239 -2.77 -7.67 -19.61
C LEU A 239 -2.15 -8.63 -20.63
N ASP A 240 -1.52 -9.72 -20.17
CA ASP A 240 -0.83 -10.71 -21.00
C ASP A 240 0.19 -10.06 -21.95
N VAL A 241 0.94 -9.08 -21.42
CA VAL A 241 1.94 -8.32 -22.18
C VAL A 241 3.33 -8.89 -21.93
N SER A 242 4.02 -9.31 -23.00
CA SER A 242 5.37 -9.84 -22.86
C SER A 242 6.41 -8.77 -22.51
N LEU A 243 7.29 -9.10 -21.56
CA LEU A 243 8.44 -8.31 -21.11
C LEU A 243 9.77 -8.98 -21.53
N PRO A 244 10.72 -8.24 -22.13
CA PRO A 244 12.04 -8.80 -22.46
C PRO A 244 12.87 -9.11 -21.21
N ALA A 245 13.39 -10.33 -21.09
CA ALA A 245 14.19 -10.78 -19.93
C ALA A 245 15.35 -9.83 -19.58
N ARG A 246 15.99 -9.20 -20.58
CA ARG A 246 17.07 -8.23 -20.38
C ARG A 246 16.67 -7.03 -19.51
N GLU A 247 15.42 -6.59 -19.58
CA GLU A 247 14.92 -5.43 -18.82
C GLU A 247 14.69 -5.79 -17.33
N LEU A 248 14.72 -7.10 -17.00
CA LEU A 248 14.46 -7.64 -15.66
C LEU A 248 15.73 -8.03 -14.89
N SER A 249 16.91 -7.79 -15.47
CA SER A 249 18.21 -8.10 -14.85
C SER A 249 18.41 -7.46 -13.48
N GLY A 250 17.81 -6.28 -13.24
CA GLY A 250 17.91 -5.59 -11.94
C GLY A 250 17.11 -6.23 -10.81
N LEU A 251 16.19 -7.17 -11.09
CA LEU A 251 15.32 -7.76 -10.07
C LEU A 251 16.06 -8.67 -9.09
N THR A 252 17.17 -9.29 -9.51
CA THR A 252 17.93 -10.25 -8.69
C THR A 252 18.62 -9.63 -7.49
N GLN A 253 18.85 -8.32 -7.53
CA GLN A 253 19.51 -7.56 -6.46
C GLN A 253 18.52 -6.98 -5.46
N MET A 254 17.22 -7.12 -5.71
CA MET A 254 16.18 -6.59 -4.83
C MET A 254 15.95 -7.52 -3.64
N VAL A 255 16.05 -6.97 -2.43
CA VAL A 255 15.59 -7.63 -1.20
C VAL A 255 14.10 -7.29 -1.03
N ASP A 256 13.24 -8.08 -1.66
CA ASP A 256 11.79 -7.94 -1.60
C ASP A 256 11.10 -9.33 -1.60
N PRO A 257 10.08 -9.57 -0.76
CA PRO A 257 9.41 -10.86 -0.69
C PRO A 257 8.46 -11.14 -1.87
N PHE A 258 7.93 -10.11 -2.54
CA PHE A 258 6.87 -10.24 -3.54
C PHE A 258 7.40 -10.21 -4.97
N VAL A 259 8.38 -9.35 -5.27
CA VAL A 259 8.92 -9.16 -6.62
C VAL A 259 9.44 -10.47 -7.24
N PRO A 260 10.23 -11.31 -6.53
CA PRO A 260 10.69 -12.58 -7.10
C PRO A 260 9.55 -13.54 -7.42
N VAL A 261 8.51 -13.62 -6.57
CA VAL A 261 7.35 -14.48 -6.79
C VAL A 261 6.58 -14.05 -8.04
N LEU A 262 6.35 -12.75 -8.20
CA LEU A 262 5.68 -12.19 -9.37
C LEU A 262 6.49 -12.38 -10.65
N ALA A 263 7.82 -12.25 -10.58
CA ALA A 263 8.68 -12.47 -11.73
C ALA A 263 8.67 -13.95 -12.17
N MET A 264 8.75 -14.88 -11.21
CA MET A 264 8.68 -16.32 -11.49
C MET A 264 7.32 -16.73 -12.04
N TRP A 265 6.23 -16.15 -11.52
CA TRP A 265 4.89 -16.34 -12.06
C TRP A 265 4.76 -15.78 -13.49
N ALA A 266 5.28 -14.59 -13.76
CA ALA A 266 5.28 -14.02 -15.12
C ALA A 266 6.10 -14.87 -16.11
N GLU A 267 7.14 -15.57 -15.66
CA GLU A 267 7.89 -16.51 -16.51
C GLU A 267 7.10 -17.79 -16.76
N GLU A 268 6.43 -18.34 -15.75
CA GLU A 268 5.55 -19.51 -15.87
C GLU A 268 4.36 -19.26 -16.81
N CYS A 269 3.75 -18.08 -16.72
CA CYS A 269 2.64 -17.66 -17.57
C CYS A 269 3.10 -17.24 -18.99
N GLY A 270 4.41 -17.23 -19.27
CA GLY A 270 4.97 -16.99 -20.61
C GLY A 270 5.15 -15.51 -21.01
N GLN A 271 5.00 -14.57 -20.08
CA GLN A 271 5.19 -13.15 -20.34
C GLN A 271 6.68 -12.78 -20.44
N ILE A 272 7.61 -13.59 -19.93
CA ILE A 272 9.04 -13.30 -20.08
C ILE A 272 9.59 -13.85 -21.40
N VAL A 273 10.11 -12.97 -22.26
CA VAL A 273 10.58 -13.33 -23.61
C VAL A 273 12.02 -12.93 -23.87
N GLY A 274 12.66 -13.57 -24.86
CA GLY A 274 14.02 -13.21 -25.30
C GLY A 274 15.13 -13.61 -24.34
N GLY A 275 14.88 -14.58 -23.45
CA GLY A 275 15.82 -15.11 -22.47
C GLY A 275 15.09 -15.84 -21.34
N GLN A 276 15.84 -16.26 -20.32
CA GLN A 276 15.31 -16.73 -19.04
C GLN A 276 15.61 -15.70 -17.96
N LEU A 277 14.81 -15.68 -16.89
CA LEU A 277 15.13 -14.89 -15.71
C LEU A 277 16.45 -15.37 -15.09
N GLU A 278 17.27 -14.42 -14.67
CA GLU A 278 18.42 -14.72 -13.82
C GLU A 278 17.90 -15.07 -12.42
N ARG A 279 18.14 -16.29 -11.95
CA ARG A 279 17.60 -16.78 -10.65
C ARG A 279 18.66 -16.93 -9.56
N ALA A 280 19.94 -16.78 -9.90
CA ALA A 280 21.06 -17.14 -9.03
C ALA A 280 21.01 -16.44 -7.66
N GLY A 281 20.79 -15.13 -7.64
CA GLY A 281 20.72 -14.36 -6.38
C GLY A 281 19.52 -14.74 -5.49
N TRP A 282 18.40 -15.15 -6.09
CA TRP A 282 17.23 -15.60 -5.34
C TRP A 282 17.42 -17.01 -4.76
N VAL A 283 18.01 -17.92 -5.54
CA VAL A 283 18.26 -19.31 -5.11
C VAL A 283 19.25 -19.34 -3.94
N GLU A 284 20.35 -18.58 -4.00
CA GLU A 284 21.36 -18.52 -2.92
C GLU A 284 20.74 -18.05 -1.59
N THR A 285 20.00 -16.93 -1.63
CA THR A 285 19.35 -16.36 -0.43
C THR A 285 18.26 -17.28 0.14
N THR A 286 17.54 -17.98 -0.74
CA THR A 286 16.52 -18.96 -0.36
C THR A 286 17.11 -20.26 0.21
N VAL A 287 18.34 -20.60 -0.16
CA VAL A 287 19.01 -21.79 0.34
C VAL A 287 19.70 -21.53 1.68
N ASP A 288 20.26 -20.33 1.89
CA ASP A 288 21.07 -19.97 3.06
C ASP A 288 20.26 -19.41 4.24
N GLU A 289 19.31 -18.50 3.98
CA GLU A 289 18.42 -17.93 5.01
C GLU A 289 16.98 -18.49 4.92
N GLY A 290 16.59 -18.91 3.72
CA GLY A 290 15.38 -19.67 3.43
C GLY A 290 14.10 -19.13 4.05
N LEU A 291 13.40 -20.01 4.77
CA LEU A 291 12.08 -19.75 5.36
C LEU A 291 12.11 -18.80 6.56
N ALA A 292 13.30 -18.47 7.08
CA ALA A 292 13.47 -17.54 8.20
C ALA A 292 13.90 -16.13 7.75
N GLY A 293 14.21 -15.94 6.45
CA GLY A 293 14.71 -14.68 5.90
C GLY A 293 13.67 -13.83 5.17
N GLY A 294 14.12 -12.70 4.62
CA GLY A 294 13.26 -11.75 3.89
C GLY A 294 12.62 -12.30 2.61
N HIS A 295 13.14 -13.42 2.09
CA HIS A 295 12.60 -14.11 0.90
C HIS A 295 11.80 -15.37 1.25
N TRP A 296 11.31 -15.50 2.49
CA TRP A 296 10.53 -16.67 2.93
C TRP A 296 9.36 -16.99 1.97
N LEU A 297 8.72 -15.98 1.39
CA LEU A 297 7.58 -16.16 0.50
C LEU A 297 8.00 -16.87 -0.80
N LEU A 298 9.12 -16.47 -1.40
CA LEU A 298 9.69 -17.17 -2.55
C LEU A 298 10.18 -18.57 -2.15
N ALA A 299 10.80 -18.70 -0.97
CA ALA A 299 11.26 -19.99 -0.47
C ALA A 299 10.12 -21.00 -0.34
N TYR A 300 8.98 -20.55 0.17
CA TYR A 300 7.79 -21.37 0.30
C TYR A 300 7.09 -21.61 -1.04
N GLU A 301 6.62 -20.55 -1.71
CA GLU A 301 5.85 -20.66 -2.96
C GLU A 301 6.68 -21.27 -4.09
N GLY A 302 7.96 -20.92 -4.17
CA GLY A 302 8.86 -21.46 -5.18
C GLY A 302 9.20 -22.93 -4.95
N ALA A 303 9.16 -23.41 -3.71
CA ALA A 303 9.28 -24.83 -3.42
C ALA A 303 7.97 -25.57 -3.74
N THR A 304 6.82 -25.09 -3.26
CA THR A 304 5.52 -25.75 -3.48
C THR A 304 5.11 -25.78 -4.95
N ARG A 305 5.57 -24.82 -5.76
CA ARG A 305 5.32 -24.75 -7.21
C ARG A 305 6.44 -25.37 -8.06
N GLY A 306 7.49 -25.91 -7.44
CA GLY A 306 8.60 -26.56 -8.15
C GLY A 306 9.53 -25.63 -8.93
N TRP A 307 9.51 -24.33 -8.62
CA TRP A 307 10.35 -23.31 -9.27
C TRP A 307 11.83 -23.37 -8.88
N LEU A 308 12.12 -23.80 -7.65
CA LEU A 308 13.45 -23.76 -7.03
C LEU A 308 14.13 -25.15 -6.96
N GLY A 309 13.46 -26.20 -7.43
CA GLY A 309 13.95 -27.58 -7.44
C GLY A 309 13.84 -28.32 -6.11
N GLY A 310 14.23 -29.60 -6.12
CA GLY A 310 13.91 -30.55 -5.05
C GLY A 310 14.58 -30.30 -3.68
N ASP A 311 15.67 -29.53 -3.61
CA ASP A 311 16.26 -29.18 -2.30
C ASP A 311 15.36 -28.22 -1.52
N ALA A 312 14.74 -27.25 -2.20
CA ALA A 312 13.81 -26.30 -1.61
C ALA A 312 12.53 -26.99 -1.13
N GLU A 313 11.98 -27.91 -1.95
CA GLU A 313 10.83 -28.75 -1.60
C GLU A 313 11.08 -29.54 -0.31
N ARG A 314 12.24 -30.19 -0.20
CA ARG A 314 12.63 -30.92 1.01
C ARG A 314 12.72 -30.01 2.23
N LYS A 315 13.34 -28.83 2.11
CA LYS A 315 13.47 -27.87 3.21
C LYS A 315 12.13 -27.38 3.73
N VAL A 316 11.16 -27.14 2.83
CA VAL A 316 9.79 -26.80 3.23
C VAL A 316 9.12 -27.97 3.96
N ALA A 317 9.22 -29.19 3.41
CA ALA A 317 8.61 -30.37 4.01
C ALA A 317 9.18 -30.71 5.40
N GLU A 318 10.47 -30.48 5.63
CA GLU A 318 11.14 -30.75 6.91
C GLU A 318 10.93 -29.63 7.95
N HIS A 319 10.41 -28.47 7.56
CA HIS A 319 10.23 -27.32 8.45
C HIS A 319 8.98 -27.47 9.35
N GLU A 320 9.11 -27.22 10.65
CA GLU A 320 8.04 -27.43 11.65
C GLU A 320 6.72 -26.74 11.28
N VAL A 321 6.77 -25.45 10.90
CA VAL A 321 5.58 -24.68 10.51
C VAL A 321 5.22 -24.84 9.03
N PHE A 322 6.16 -24.54 8.12
CA PHE A 322 5.89 -24.55 6.68
C PHE A 322 5.63 -25.94 6.11
N GLY A 323 6.15 -27.02 6.70
CA GLY A 323 5.83 -28.38 6.31
C GLY A 323 4.35 -28.69 6.55
N TRP A 324 3.83 -28.32 7.73
CA TRP A 324 2.41 -28.45 8.04
C TRP A 324 1.52 -27.62 7.12
N LEU A 325 1.93 -26.39 6.76
CA LEU A 325 1.20 -25.53 5.82
C LEU A 325 1.16 -26.15 4.42
N SER A 326 2.29 -26.67 3.95
CA SER A 326 2.42 -27.33 2.65
C SER A 326 1.56 -28.60 2.58
N GLU A 327 1.53 -29.43 3.63
CA GLU A 327 0.63 -30.59 3.74
C GLU A 327 -0.86 -30.24 3.67
N LYS A 328 -1.22 -28.97 3.91
CA LYS A 328 -2.59 -28.46 3.84
C LYS A 328 -2.88 -27.71 2.55
N ASP A 329 -1.99 -27.78 1.57
CA ASP A 329 -2.10 -27.06 0.29
C ASP A 329 -2.30 -25.54 0.48
N VAL A 330 -1.70 -24.97 1.54
CA VAL A 330 -1.77 -23.52 1.78
C VAL A 330 -0.89 -22.80 0.77
N SER A 331 -1.46 -21.83 0.07
CA SER A 331 -0.72 -20.87 -0.75
C SER A 331 -0.96 -19.45 -0.25
N PHE A 332 0.10 -18.66 -0.25
CA PHE A 332 0.13 -17.23 0.06
C PHE A 332 0.10 -16.35 -1.20
N PHE A 333 0.11 -16.96 -2.39
CA PHE A 333 0.10 -16.25 -3.67
C PHE A 333 -0.99 -16.79 -4.58
N ASP A 334 -1.94 -15.94 -4.94
CA ASP A 334 -2.98 -16.22 -5.94
C ASP A 334 -2.65 -15.47 -7.24
N GLY A 335 -2.09 -16.19 -8.21
CA GLY A 335 -1.73 -15.67 -9.52
C GLY A 335 -2.92 -15.41 -10.45
N GLU A 336 -4.12 -15.89 -10.08
CA GLU A 336 -5.36 -15.73 -10.83
C GLU A 336 -6.29 -14.67 -10.17
N ALA A 337 -5.77 -13.94 -9.18
CA ALA A 337 -6.53 -12.94 -8.45
C ALA A 337 -7.11 -11.86 -9.38
N SER A 338 -8.43 -11.66 -9.30
CA SER A 338 -9.11 -10.66 -10.15
C SER A 338 -8.79 -9.24 -9.71
N VAL A 339 -8.35 -8.41 -10.66
CA VAL A 339 -8.12 -6.97 -10.42
C VAL A 339 -9.39 -6.11 -10.52
N LEU A 340 -10.48 -6.64 -11.08
CA LEU A 340 -11.66 -5.87 -11.45
C LEU A 340 -12.38 -5.24 -10.24
N ASN A 341 -12.27 -5.87 -9.08
CA ASN A 341 -12.91 -5.43 -7.83
C ASN A 341 -11.90 -5.02 -6.75
N LEU A 342 -10.63 -4.80 -7.10
CA LEU A 342 -9.61 -4.46 -6.10
C LEU A 342 -9.87 -3.10 -5.46
N ASN A 343 -10.42 -2.15 -6.21
CA ASN A 343 -10.55 -0.78 -5.74
C ASN A 343 -11.91 -0.57 -5.09
N ARG A 344 -11.88 -0.20 -3.81
CA ARG A 344 -13.07 0.26 -3.10
C ARG A 344 -13.26 1.74 -3.39
N TRP A 345 -13.69 2.06 -4.61
CA TRP A 345 -13.84 3.45 -5.07
C TRP A 345 -14.81 4.26 -4.19
N SER A 346 -15.79 3.61 -3.57
CA SER A 346 -16.69 4.19 -2.57
C SER A 346 -15.95 4.76 -1.35
N GLU A 347 -14.84 4.14 -0.95
CA GLU A 347 -13.97 4.58 0.15
C GLU A 347 -12.98 5.69 -0.27
N MET A 348 -12.86 5.95 -1.58
CA MET A 348 -11.96 6.99 -2.13
C MET A 348 -12.62 8.36 -2.20
N SER A 349 -13.90 8.46 -1.87
CA SER A 349 -14.50 9.75 -1.56
C SER A 349 -14.07 10.13 -0.15
N PRO A 350 -13.34 11.24 0.04
CA PRO A 350 -13.10 11.78 1.39
C PRO A 350 -14.38 12.15 2.16
N TYR A 351 -15.57 11.94 1.57
CA TYR A 351 -16.86 12.41 2.07
C TYR A 351 -18.01 11.37 1.94
N GLY A 352 -17.71 10.07 1.81
CA GLY A 352 -18.74 9.04 1.62
C GLY A 352 -19.22 8.89 0.17
N GLU A 353 -19.93 7.80 -0.09
CA GLU A 353 -20.22 7.16 -1.39
C GLU A 353 -20.17 8.07 -2.63
N LEU A 354 -19.41 7.63 -3.64
CA LEU A 354 -19.58 8.09 -5.01
C LEU A 354 -21.06 7.91 -5.40
N PRO A 355 -21.68 8.83 -6.16
CA PRO A 355 -23.03 8.61 -6.63
C PRO A 355 -23.07 7.28 -7.37
N ASP A 356 -23.91 6.38 -6.85
CA ASP A 356 -24.22 5.11 -7.46
C ASP A 356 -24.49 5.39 -8.95
N SER A 357 -23.71 4.76 -9.83
CA SER A 357 -23.96 4.84 -11.27
C SER A 357 -25.25 4.06 -11.53
N GLY A 358 -26.37 4.72 -11.24
CA GLY A 358 -27.71 4.19 -11.36
C GLY A 358 -28.00 3.84 -12.80
N GLY A 359 -27.77 2.58 -13.15
CA GLY A 359 -28.53 1.92 -14.19
C GLY A 359 -29.97 1.82 -13.72
N GLU A 360 -30.78 2.83 -14.03
CA GLU A 360 -32.24 2.73 -13.91
C GLU A 360 -32.72 1.54 -14.76
N THR A 361 -33.03 0.43 -14.10
CA THR A 361 -34.03 -0.52 -14.59
C THR A 361 -35.11 -0.63 -13.51
N GLY A 362 -36.27 -0.05 -13.82
CA GLY A 362 -37.28 0.30 -12.83
C GLY A 362 -38.12 -0.86 -12.30
N SER A 363 -38.73 -0.63 -11.15
CA SER A 363 -40.19 -0.45 -11.03
C SER A 363 -40.55 -0.02 -9.60
N PRO A 364 -41.51 0.91 -9.43
CA PRO A 364 -41.90 1.40 -8.11
C PRO A 364 -42.82 0.38 -7.43
N ASN A 365 -42.51 -0.01 -6.19
CA ASN A 365 -43.46 -0.72 -5.34
C ASN A 365 -44.19 0.31 -4.44
N PRO A 366 -45.51 0.50 -4.60
CA PRO A 366 -46.28 1.44 -3.78
C PRO A 366 -46.78 0.78 -2.49
N SER A 367 -46.99 1.59 -1.45
CA SER A 367 -47.77 1.33 -0.22
C SER A 367 -47.24 0.23 0.73
N ALA A 368 -47.21 0.36 2.06
CA ALA A 368 -47.61 1.37 3.06
C ALA A 368 -47.14 0.80 4.44
N PRO A 369 -47.67 1.21 5.61
CA PRO A 369 -47.38 2.42 6.37
C PRO A 369 -46.87 2.13 7.82
N PHE A 370 -46.50 3.23 8.49
CA PHE A 370 -46.08 3.44 9.89
C PHE A 370 -44.58 3.42 10.18
#